data_AF-A0A833YYF6-F1
#
_entry.id   AF-A0A833YYF6-F1
#
_cell.length_a   1.000
_cell.length_b   1.000
_cell.length_c   1.000
_cell.angle_alpha   90.00
_cell.angle_beta   90.00
_cell.angle_gamma   90.00
#
_symmetry.space_group_name_H-M   'P 1'
#
loop_
_entity.id
_entity.type
_entity.pdbx_description
1 polymer ?
#
loop_
_entity_poly.entity_id
_entity_poly.type
_entity_poly.pdbx_seq_one_letter_code
_entity_poly.pdbx_strand_id
1 'polypeptide(L)'
;MNKWRLLYEELYNKTKPFQLQLDAFEAEKQALLSEHGAAQEQLNALRDSYAKLLGHQNLKQKIKHVVKLKDENSQLKSEVCKLRSQLSKIKQNERKLQGELNKALGIKHFDPSKAFLHESKENFAPKTPLKEGKKRTYGSITFLWQHLASCPFS
;
A
#
# COMPACT_ATOMS: atom_id res chain seq x y z
N MET A 1 -73.95 56.44 42.89
CA MET A 1 -72.92 55.95 41.95
C MET A 1 -73.47 55.97 40.52
N ASN A 2 -72.67 56.41 39.55
CA ASN A 2 -73.11 56.54 38.16
C ASN A 2 -73.19 55.18 37.47
N LYS A 3 -74.39 54.75 37.07
CA LYS A 3 -74.71 53.45 36.46
C LYS A 3 -73.75 53.03 35.33
N TRP A 4 -73.30 53.98 34.52
CA TRP A 4 -72.37 53.70 33.41
C TRP A 4 -70.99 53.22 33.86
N ARG A 5 -70.50 53.66 35.03
CA ARG A 5 -69.20 53.22 35.57
C ARG A 5 -69.25 51.76 35.99
N LEU A 6 -70.34 51.37 36.66
CA LEU A 6 -70.55 49.99 37.11
C LEU A 6 -70.62 49.02 35.93
N LEU A 7 -71.36 49.38 34.87
CA LEU A 7 -71.47 48.56 33.66
C LEU A 7 -70.12 48.43 32.93
N TYR A 8 -69.35 49.51 32.86
CA TYR A 8 -68.01 49.48 32.28
C TYR A 8 -67.06 48.59 33.07
N GLU A 9 -67.04 48.74 34.40
CA GLU A 9 -66.16 47.98 35.29
C GLU A 9 -66.49 46.49 35.27
N GLU A 10 -67.77 46.13 35.25
CA GLU A 10 -68.22 44.74 35.11
C GLU A 10 -67.79 44.14 33.76
N LEU A 11 -67.98 44.88 32.66
CA LEU A 11 -67.56 44.45 31.32
C LEU A 11 -66.04 44.28 31.27
N TYR A 12 -65.29 45.25 31.80
CA TYR A 12 -63.83 45.21 31.84
C TYR A 12 -63.33 44.00 32.63
N ASN A 13 -63.91 43.73 33.81
CA ASN A 13 -63.56 42.57 34.63
C ASN A 13 -63.86 41.24 33.92
N LYS A 14 -64.92 41.18 33.10
CA LYS A 14 -65.20 40.01 32.26
C LYS A 14 -64.22 39.88 31.10
N THR A 15 -63.77 40.98 30.50
CA THR A 15 -62.86 40.94 29.34
C THR A 15 -61.40 40.70 29.72
N LYS A 16 -60.96 41.20 30.88
CA LYS A 16 -59.58 41.11 31.38
C LYS A 16 -58.96 39.69 31.37
N PRO A 17 -59.63 38.60 31.82
CA PRO A 17 -59.03 37.26 31.78
C PRO A 17 -58.74 36.77 30.35
N PHE A 18 -59.53 37.19 29.36
CA PHE A 18 -59.30 36.81 27.98
C PHE A 18 -58.05 37.47 27.39
N GLN A 19 -57.69 38.67 27.86
CA GLN A 19 -56.43 39.30 27.44
C GLN A 19 -55.22 38.46 27.88
N LEU A 20 -55.19 38.03 29.14
CA LEU A 20 -54.11 37.18 29.65
C LEU A 20 -54.04 35.85 28.91
N GLN A 21 -55.19 35.29 28.54
CA GLN A 21 -55.26 34.06 27.76
C GLN A 21 -54.72 34.25 26.33
N LEU A 22 -55.02 35.38 25.69
CA LEU A 22 -54.49 35.72 24.37
C LEU A 22 -52.98 35.91 24.42
N ASP A 23 -52.47 36.64 25.43
CA ASP A 23 -51.04 36.85 25.62
C ASP A 23 -50.31 35.52 25.86
N ALA A 24 -50.90 34.61 26.65
CA ALA A 24 -50.36 33.27 26.88
C ALA A 24 -50.32 32.42 25.60
N PHE A 25 -51.39 32.43 24.80
CA PHE A 25 -51.42 31.72 23.52
C PHE A 25 -50.43 32.30 22.51
N GLU A 26 -50.25 33.62 22.49
CA GLU A 26 -49.25 34.24 21.63
C GLU A 26 -47.83 33.82 22.05
N ALA A 27 -47.53 33.81 23.35
CA ALA A 27 -46.25 33.34 23.86
C ALA A 27 -46.00 31.86 23.51
N GLU A 28 -47.00 30.99 23.67
CA GLU A 28 -46.91 29.58 23.30
C GLU A 28 -46.66 29.39 21.80
N LYS A 29 -47.39 30.12 20.94
CA LYS A 29 -47.18 30.10 19.49
C LYS A 29 -45.75 30.48 19.12
N GLN A 30 -45.21 31.53 19.75
CA GLN A 30 -43.84 31.98 19.48
C GLN A 30 -42.80 30.95 19.93
N ALA A 31 -42.99 30.33 21.10
CA ALA A 31 -42.12 29.26 21.58
C ALA A 31 -42.12 28.07 20.61
N LEU A 32 -43.30 27.62 20.18
CA LEU A 32 -43.44 26.52 19.21
C LEU A 32 -42.78 26.83 17.86
N LEU A 33 -42.93 28.05 17.35
CA LEU A 33 -42.27 28.46 16.11
C LEU A 33 -40.75 28.47 16.24
N SER A 34 -40.23 28.92 17.38
CA SER A 34 -38.79 28.93 17.64
C SER A 34 -38.23 27.52 17.74
N GLU A 35 -38.90 26.62 18.47
CA GLU A 35 -38.50 25.22 18.58
C GLU A 35 -38.54 24.50 17.23
N HIS A 36 -39.60 24.72 16.46
CA HIS A 36 -39.71 24.17 15.11
C HIS A 36 -38.59 24.69 14.20
N GLY A 37 -38.27 25.98 14.27
CA GLY A 37 -37.15 26.58 13.54
C GLY A 37 -35.82 25.91 13.89
N ALA A 38 -35.52 25.75 15.18
CA ALA A 38 -34.30 25.09 15.65
C ALA A 38 -34.23 23.61 15.20
N ALA A 39 -35.34 22.88 15.27
CA ALA A 39 -35.40 21.50 14.80
C ALA A 39 -35.17 21.40 13.28
N GLN A 40 -35.73 22.33 12.50
CA GLN A 40 -35.54 22.38 11.06
C GLN A 40 -34.08 22.70 10.69
N GLU A 41 -33.42 23.59 11.44
CA GLU A 41 -31.99 23.88 11.27
C GLU A 41 -31.12 22.65 11.56
N GLN A 42 -31.40 21.92 12.64
CA GLN A 42 -30.70 20.68 12.95
C GLN A 42 -30.90 19.62 11.86
N LEU A 43 -32.11 19.48 11.34
CA LEU A 43 -32.43 18.57 10.24
C LEU A 43 -31.67 18.96 8.96
N ASN A 44 -31.60 20.26 8.65
CA ASN A 44 -30.83 20.76 7.51
C ASN A 44 -29.32 20.50 7.69
N ALA A 45 -28.77 20.73 8.88
CA ALA A 45 -27.36 20.43 9.17
C ALA A 45 -27.05 18.94 9.03
N LEU A 46 -27.95 18.07 9.52
CA LEU A 46 -27.83 16.62 9.35
C LEU A 46 -27.88 16.25 7.86
N ARG A 47 -28.84 16.78 7.11
CA ARG A 47 -28.96 16.58 5.66
C ARG A 47 -27.68 16.99 4.94
N ASP A 48 -27.09 18.12 5.29
CA ASP A 48 -25.84 18.60 4.68
C ASP A 48 -24.65 17.73 5.05
N SER A 49 -24.56 17.27 6.31
CA SER A 49 -23.53 16.32 6.73
C SER A 49 -23.67 14.98 6.00
N TYR A 50 -24.90 14.52 5.82
CA TYR A 50 -25.24 13.29 5.11
C TYR A 50 -24.94 13.44 3.62
N ALA A 51 -25.21 14.60 3.02
CA ALA A 51 -24.83 14.92 1.65
C ALA A 51 -23.31 15.05 1.48
N LYS A 52 -22.55 15.51 2.48
CA LYS A 52 -21.07 15.47 2.45
C LYS A 52 -20.55 14.05 2.53
N LEU A 53 -21.17 13.21 3.38
CA LEU A 53 -20.80 11.81 3.55
C LEU A 53 -21.14 10.97 2.32
N LEU A 54 -22.35 11.12 1.76
CA LEU A 54 -22.82 10.37 0.59
C LEU A 54 -22.42 11.00 -0.75
N GLY A 55 -22.37 12.32 -0.82
CA GLY A 55 -22.14 13.11 -2.05
C GLY A 55 -20.69 13.40 -2.38
N HIS A 56 -19.72 12.85 -1.62
CA HIS A 56 -18.37 12.58 -2.12
C HIS A 56 -18.27 11.24 -2.88
N GLN A 57 -19.39 10.55 -3.11
CA GLN A 57 -19.52 9.53 -4.16
C GLN A 57 -20.32 10.08 -5.35
N ASN A 58 -19.80 11.11 -6.02
CA ASN A 58 -20.32 11.48 -7.33
C ASN A 58 -19.68 10.57 -8.39
N LEU A 59 -20.46 9.83 -9.18
CA LEU A 59 -19.95 9.03 -10.30
C LEU A 59 -19.02 9.86 -11.21
N LYS A 60 -19.26 11.17 -11.34
CA LYS A 60 -18.42 12.12 -12.07
C LYS A 60 -17.05 12.36 -11.40
N GLN A 61 -16.98 12.41 -10.06
CA GLN A 61 -15.70 12.46 -9.32
C GLN A 61 -14.95 11.13 -9.45
N LYS A 62 -15.66 9.99 -9.36
CA LYS A 62 -15.06 8.66 -9.57
C LYS A 62 -14.49 8.50 -10.98
N ILE A 63 -15.23 8.89 -12.02
CA ILE A 63 -14.74 8.88 -13.40
C ILE A 63 -13.50 9.76 -13.54
N LYS A 64 -13.51 10.99 -13.02
CA LYS A 64 -12.33 11.87 -13.06
C LYS A 64 -11.12 11.25 -12.35
N HIS A 65 -11.31 10.65 -11.18
CA HIS A 65 -10.22 10.01 -10.43
C HIS A 65 -9.67 8.78 -11.17
N VAL A 66 -10.55 7.95 -11.73
CA VAL A 66 -10.15 6.76 -12.49
C VAL A 66 -9.41 7.15 -13.78
N VAL A 67 -9.84 8.20 -14.48
CA VAL A 67 -9.13 8.73 -15.65
C VAL A 67 -7.75 9.25 -15.25
N LYS A 68 -7.66 10.09 -14.20
CA LYS A 68 -6.37 10.59 -13.69
C LYS A 68 -5.42 9.46 -13.31
N LEU A 69 -5.91 8.46 -12.57
CA LEU A 69 -5.12 7.29 -12.20
C LEU A 69 -4.67 6.48 -13.42
N LYS A 70 -5.50 6.36 -14.47
CA LYS A 70 -5.14 5.66 -15.71
C LYS A 70 -4.06 6.41 -16.48
N ASP A 71 -4.15 7.73 -16.54
CA ASP A 71 -3.17 8.58 -17.21
C ASP A 71 -1.82 8.52 -16.48
N GLU A 72 -1.82 8.67 -15.16
CA GLU A 72 -0.63 8.51 -14.31
C GLU A 72 -0.01 7.11 -14.44
N ASN A 73 -0.84 6.06 -14.44
CA ASN A 73 -0.35 4.67 -14.61
C ASN A 73 0.28 4.45 -15.99
N SER A 74 -0.30 5.03 -17.04
CA SER A 74 0.23 4.96 -18.40
C SER A 74 1.55 5.71 -18.52
N GLN A 75 1.64 6.90 -17.92
CA GLN A 75 2.86 7.70 -17.83
C GLN A 75 3.97 6.93 -17.11
N LEU A 76 3.69 6.39 -15.92
CA LEU A 76 4.64 5.59 -15.15
C LEU A 76 5.11 4.34 -15.89
N LYS A 77 4.21 3.63 -16.57
CA LYS A 77 4.60 2.47 -17.41
C LYS A 77 5.55 2.88 -18.52
N SER A 78 5.28 4.00 -19.19
CA SER A 78 6.15 4.56 -20.22
C SER A 78 7.54 4.89 -19.66
N GLU A 79 7.60 5.53 -18.50
CA GLU A 79 8.85 5.84 -17.80
C GLU A 79 9.63 4.58 -17.40
N VAL A 80 8.94 3.57 -16.85
CA VAL A 80 9.54 2.27 -16.53
C VAL A 80 10.10 1.60 -17.78
N CYS A 81 9.37 1.61 -18.89
CA CYS A 81 9.86 1.07 -20.17
C CYS A 81 11.09 1.83 -20.67
N LYS A 82 11.10 3.16 -20.58
CA LYS A 82 12.23 4.01 -20.96
C LYS A 82 13.47 3.72 -20.11
N LEU A 83 13.31 3.68 -18.78
CA LEU A 83 14.40 3.38 -17.85
C LEU A 83 14.95 1.97 -18.06
N ARG A 84 14.09 0.97 -18.26
CA ARG A 84 14.52 -0.40 -18.58
C ARG A 84 15.34 -0.46 -19.88
N SER A 85 14.93 0.26 -20.92
CA SER A 85 15.67 0.35 -22.19
C SER A 85 17.05 1.00 -21.98
N GLN A 86 17.12 2.09 -21.23
CA GLN A 86 18.38 2.76 -20.91
C GLN A 86 19.31 1.85 -20.10
N LEU A 87 18.79 1.18 -19.08
CA LEU A 87 19.53 0.22 -18.25
C LEU A 87 20.09 -0.93 -19.10
N SER A 88 19.29 -1.47 -20.02
CA SER A 88 19.75 -2.50 -20.96
C SER A 88 20.90 -2.03 -21.85
N LYS A 89 20.83 -0.79 -22.36
CA LYS A 89 21.90 -0.19 -23.18
C LYS A 89 23.18 0.00 -22.36
N ILE A 90 23.06 0.53 -21.15
CA ILE A 90 24.21 0.74 -20.24
C ILE A 90 24.88 -0.61 -19.93
N LYS A 91 24.12 -1.63 -19.53
CA LYS A 91 24.65 -2.99 -19.28
C LYS A 91 25.29 -3.62 -20.51
N GLN A 92 24.79 -3.33 -21.71
CA GLN A 92 25.43 -3.82 -22.93
C GLN A 92 26.77 -3.11 -23.18
N ASN A 93 26.82 -1.79 -22.99
CA ASN A 93 28.04 -1.01 -23.16
C ASN A 93 29.09 -1.37 -22.10
N GLU A 94 28.68 -1.55 -20.85
CA GLU A 94 29.54 -2.01 -19.77
C GLU A 94 30.17 -3.37 -20.11
N ARG A 95 29.39 -4.34 -20.60
CA ARG A 95 29.92 -5.63 -21.06
C ARG A 95 30.91 -5.49 -22.22
N LYS A 96 30.65 -4.59 -23.17
CA LYS A 96 31.57 -4.33 -24.30
C LYS A 96 32.90 -3.74 -23.80
N LEU A 97 32.83 -2.68 -22.99
CA LEU A 97 34.01 -2.03 -22.42
C LEU A 97 34.81 -2.99 -21.52
N GLN A 98 34.13 -3.81 -20.71
CA GLN A 98 34.78 -4.84 -19.91
C GLN A 98 35.48 -5.89 -20.79
N GLY A 99 34.86 -6.28 -21.91
CA GLY A 99 35.47 -7.17 -22.90
C GLY A 99 36.71 -6.55 -23.57
N GLU A 100 36.66 -5.27 -23.92
CA GLU A 100 37.81 -4.53 -24.47
C GLU A 100 38.94 -4.39 -23.45
N LEU A 101 38.61 -4.06 -22.20
CA LEU A 101 39.56 -3.97 -21.10
C LEU A 101 40.25 -5.32 -20.84
N ASN A 102 39.49 -6.41 -20.79
CA ASN A 102 40.04 -7.75 -20.63
C ASN A 102 41.00 -8.12 -21.77
N LYS A 103 40.67 -7.74 -23.02
CA LYS A 103 41.59 -7.93 -24.16
C LYS A 103 42.87 -7.11 -24.01
N ALA A 104 42.77 -5.84 -23.62
CA ALA A 104 43.92 -4.96 -23.42
C ALA A 104 44.84 -5.43 -22.27
N LEU A 105 44.26 -5.97 -21.20
CA LEU A 105 44.98 -6.54 -20.06
C LEU A 105 45.46 -7.99 -20.29
N GLY A 106 45.16 -8.58 -21.45
CA GLY A 106 45.52 -9.97 -21.76
C GLY A 106 44.75 -11.04 -20.96
N ILE A 107 43.68 -10.65 -20.25
CA ILE A 107 42.83 -11.55 -19.48
C ILE A 107 41.94 -12.34 -20.45
N LYS A 108 42.26 -13.61 -20.70
CA LYS A 108 41.44 -14.50 -21.52
C LYS A 108 40.17 -14.89 -20.75
N HIS A 109 39.01 -14.53 -21.30
CA HIS A 109 37.73 -14.96 -20.76
C HIS A 109 37.62 -16.49 -20.83
N PHE A 110 37.20 -17.11 -19.73
CA PHE A 110 36.99 -18.54 -19.63
C PHE A 110 35.83 -18.96 -20.55
N ASP A 111 36.08 -19.91 -21.45
CA ASP A 111 35.03 -20.50 -22.29
C ASP A 111 34.47 -21.74 -21.56
N PRO A 112 33.22 -21.70 -21.07
CA PRO A 112 32.62 -22.83 -20.36
C PRO A 112 32.60 -24.12 -21.20
N SER A 113 32.59 -24.01 -22.52
CA SER A 113 32.63 -25.16 -23.45
C SER A 113 33.98 -25.87 -23.44
N LYS A 114 35.04 -25.16 -23.03
CA LYS A 114 36.41 -25.69 -22.88
C LYS A 114 36.73 -26.12 -21.46
N ALA A 115 35.84 -25.89 -20.50
CA ALA A 115 36.02 -26.23 -19.09
C ALA A 115 36.33 -27.73 -18.87
N PHE A 116 35.79 -28.59 -19.73
CA PHE A 116 35.87 -30.04 -19.58
C PHE A 116 36.53 -30.74 -20.79
N LEU A 117 37.02 -30.00 -21.78
CA LEU A 117 37.78 -30.55 -22.90
C LEU A 117 39.21 -30.85 -22.43
N HIS A 118 39.46 -32.08 -22.02
CA HIS A 118 40.82 -32.59 -21.79
C HIS A 118 41.36 -33.16 -23.10
N GLU A 119 42.29 -32.47 -23.75
CA GLU A 119 43.14 -33.11 -24.75
C GLU A 119 44.07 -34.07 -24.01
N SER A 120 43.79 -35.37 -24.14
CA SER A 120 44.50 -36.50 -23.54
C SER A 120 44.56 -36.55 -22.00
N LYS A 121 43.88 -37.54 -21.42
CA LYS A 121 44.26 -38.10 -20.10
C LYS A 121 45.62 -38.78 -20.22
N GLU A 122 46.72 -38.05 -20.01
CA GLU A 122 48.00 -38.67 -19.66
C GLU A 122 47.96 -39.13 -18.20
N ASN A 123 47.16 -40.16 -17.91
CA ASN A 123 47.47 -41.02 -16.77
C ASN A 123 48.66 -41.87 -17.17
N PHE A 124 49.87 -41.35 -16.97
CA PHE A 124 51.06 -42.17 -16.96
C PHE A 124 50.92 -43.15 -15.78
N ALA A 125 50.59 -44.41 -16.08
CA ALA A 125 50.76 -45.48 -15.11
C ALA A 125 52.27 -45.56 -14.80
N PRO A 126 52.73 -45.36 -13.55
CA PRO A 126 54.14 -45.52 -13.24
C PRO A 126 54.49 -46.99 -13.43
N LYS A 127 55.19 -47.31 -14.51
CA LYS A 127 55.70 -48.66 -14.75
C LYS A 127 57.01 -48.84 -13.97
N THR A 128 56.89 -49.63 -12.90
CA THR A 128 57.83 -50.71 -12.47
C THR A 128 59.17 -50.29 -11.84
N PRO A 129 60.06 -51.21 -11.39
CA PRO A 129 59.92 -52.38 -10.47
C PRO A 129 61.13 -52.51 -9.49
N LEU A 130 60.98 -52.86 -8.20
CA LEU A 130 62.11 -53.49 -7.46
C LEU A 130 61.71 -54.29 -6.21
N LYS A 131 62.48 -55.36 -6.00
CA LYS A 131 62.27 -56.57 -5.19
C LYS A 131 62.27 -56.37 -3.66
N GLU A 132 61.59 -57.34 -3.02
CA GLU A 132 61.67 -57.89 -1.66
C GLU A 132 62.64 -57.30 -0.62
N GLY A 133 62.12 -57.06 0.60
CA GLY A 133 62.94 -56.89 1.81
C GLY A 133 62.17 -56.65 3.12
N LYS A 134 61.87 -57.75 3.84
CA LYS A 134 61.75 -57.94 5.32
C LYS A 134 60.90 -56.98 6.21
N LYS A 135 59.94 -57.64 6.89
CA LYS A 135 59.23 -57.37 8.16
C LYS A 135 59.81 -56.30 9.12
N ARG A 136 58.93 -55.40 9.63
CA ARG A 136 58.62 -55.10 11.07
C ARG A 136 57.88 -53.74 11.20
N THR A 137 56.58 -53.74 11.54
CA THR A 137 55.94 -53.45 12.85
C THR A 137 55.64 -51.98 13.21
N TYR A 138 54.35 -51.74 13.51
CA TYR A 138 53.67 -50.76 14.39
C TYR A 138 53.61 -49.24 14.07
N GLY A 139 52.39 -48.71 14.21
CA GLY A 139 52.06 -47.28 14.41
C GLY A 139 51.08 -46.75 13.36
N SER A 140 49.76 -46.83 13.60
CA SER A 140 48.90 -45.72 14.11
C SER A 140 48.82 -44.54 13.12
N ILE A 141 47.67 -44.07 12.62
CA ILE A 141 46.49 -43.63 13.38
C ILE A 141 45.25 -43.80 12.49
N THR A 142 44.28 -44.56 13.00
CA THR A 142 42.87 -44.50 12.62
C THR A 142 42.24 -43.24 13.19
N PHE A 143 41.46 -42.49 12.39
CA PHE A 143 40.17 -41.91 12.81
C PHE A 143 39.33 -41.72 11.54
N LEU A 144 38.53 -42.74 11.18
CA LEU A 144 37.08 -42.79 11.45
C LEU A 144 36.32 -41.61 10.84
N TRP A 145 35.98 -41.81 9.57
CA TRP A 145 34.78 -41.29 8.93
C TRP A 145 33.57 -41.69 9.76
N GLN A 146 32.89 -40.70 10.35
CA GLN A 146 31.55 -40.89 10.90
C GLN A 146 30.52 -40.30 9.94
N HIS A 147 29.81 -41.23 9.32
CA HIS A 147 28.50 -41.13 8.70
C HIS A 147 27.58 -40.04 9.26
N LEU A 148 27.00 -39.26 8.34
CA LEU A 148 25.61 -38.80 8.35
C LEU A 148 25.19 -38.75 6.86
N ALA A 149 24.62 -39.83 6.32
CA ALA A 149 23.17 -40.07 6.25
C ALA A 149 22.43 -38.82 5.72
N SER A 150 22.08 -38.79 4.44
CA SER A 150 20.72 -39.15 3.99
C SER A 150 19.62 -38.51 4.83
N CYS A 151 18.91 -37.53 4.27
CA CYS A 151 17.43 -37.48 4.19
C CYS A 151 16.92 -36.15 3.61
N PRO A 152 15.64 -36.08 3.16
CA PRO A 152 15.30 -35.56 1.83
C PRO A 152 14.25 -34.42 1.83
N PHE A 153 13.89 -34.00 0.61
CA PHE A 153 12.59 -33.46 0.15
C PHE A 153 11.60 -32.93 1.21
N SER A 154 11.30 -31.63 1.14
CA SER A 154 9.95 -31.04 1.13
C SER A 154 10.01 -29.66 0.49
#